data_AF-A0A0W7W549-F1
#
_entry.id   AF-A0A0W7W549-F1
#
_cell.length_a   1.000
_cell.length_b   1.000
_cell.length_c   1.000
_cell.angle_alpha   90.00
_cell.angle_beta   90.00
_cell.angle_gamma   90.00
#
_symmetry.space_group_name_H-M   'P 1'
#
loop_
_entity.id
_entity.type
_entity.pdbx_description
1 polymer ?
#
loop_
_entity_poly.entity_id
_entity_poly.type
_entity_poly.pdbx_seq_one_letter_code
_entity_poly.pdbx_strand_id
1 'polypeptide(L)'
;MSEQLEARAAAARAKLEAWDERHTVKGFDHGMLNLSLRARNGKTGIDGLARQRAELQRAVDTAEAKLRRAEAAPRLAAEKAARETVHATIDLKALHAGKAEVLWTLNGGWLKVIRWNKKSVTVMMAGERDTIPHTQIGGAR
;
A
#
# COMPACT_ATOMS: atom_id res chain seq x y z
N MET A 1 14.65 -13.82 -8.80
CA MET A 1 13.77 -12.66 -9.09
C MET A 1 14.21 -11.41 -8.33
N SER A 2 14.60 -11.51 -7.05
CA SER A 2 15.21 -10.41 -6.27
C SER A 2 16.48 -9.85 -6.94
N GLU A 3 17.40 -10.72 -7.35
CA GLU A 3 18.65 -10.34 -8.02
C GLU A 3 18.44 -9.49 -9.29
N GLN A 4 17.41 -9.81 -10.08
CA GLN A 4 17.03 -9.00 -11.26
C GLN A 4 16.41 -7.65 -10.88
N LEU A 5 15.73 -7.55 -9.74
CA LEU A 5 15.15 -6.30 -9.23
C LEU A 5 16.24 -5.42 -8.59
N GLU A 6 17.19 -6.00 -7.89
CA GLU A 6 18.39 -5.34 -7.36
C GLU A 6 19.23 -4.76 -8.49
N ALA A 7 19.52 -5.55 -9.54
CA ALA A 7 20.22 -5.06 -10.72
C ALA A 7 19.48 -3.91 -11.42
N ARG A 8 18.14 -3.95 -11.46
CA ARG A 8 17.31 -2.86 -12.01
C ARG A 8 17.34 -1.60 -11.15
N ALA A 9 17.28 -1.74 -9.82
CA ALA A 9 17.39 -0.62 -8.90
C ALA A 9 18.79 0.02 -8.97
N ALA A 10 19.84 -0.80 -9.00
CA ALA A 10 21.22 -0.35 -9.19
C ALA A 10 21.42 0.37 -10.53
N ALA A 11 20.89 -0.17 -11.63
CA ALA A 11 20.96 0.48 -12.93
C ALA A 11 20.18 1.80 -12.99
N ALA A 12 19.05 1.91 -12.29
CA ALA A 12 18.31 3.16 -12.19
C ALA A 12 19.08 4.22 -11.39
N ARG A 13 19.68 3.83 -10.26
CA ARG A 13 20.54 4.70 -9.44
C ARG A 13 21.75 5.19 -10.23
N ALA A 14 22.46 4.29 -10.91
CA ALA A 14 23.62 4.64 -11.74
C ALA A 14 23.25 5.59 -12.89
N LYS A 15 22.04 5.48 -13.46
CA LYS A 15 21.56 6.42 -14.48
C LYS A 15 21.27 7.80 -13.92
N LEU A 16 20.68 7.87 -12.72
CA LEU A 16 20.44 9.14 -12.03
C LEU A 16 21.76 9.79 -11.61
N GLU A 17 22.68 9.02 -11.04
CA GLU A 17 24.02 9.47 -10.65
C GLU A 17 24.82 9.98 -11.85
N ALA A 18 24.89 9.22 -12.95
CA ALA A 18 25.54 9.68 -14.18
C ALA A 18 24.84 10.90 -14.79
N TRP A 19 23.53 11.07 -14.61
CA TRP A 19 22.83 12.30 -15.02
C TRP A 19 23.22 13.46 -14.12
N ASP A 20 23.21 13.26 -12.80
CA ASP A 20 23.58 14.25 -11.79
C ASP A 20 25.06 14.65 -11.97
N GLU A 21 26.01 13.75 -12.25
CA GLU A 21 27.41 14.07 -12.55
C GLU A 21 27.59 14.91 -13.82
N ARG A 22 26.81 14.62 -14.88
CA ARG A 22 26.84 15.38 -16.14
C ARG A 22 26.21 16.77 -16.04
N HIS A 23 25.28 16.95 -15.10
CA HIS A 23 24.49 18.17 -14.93
C HIS A 23 24.69 18.84 -13.58
N THR A 24 25.65 18.37 -12.76
CA THR A 24 26.14 19.09 -11.58
C THR A 24 27.04 20.20 -12.10
N VAL A 25 26.37 21.30 -12.38
CA VAL A 25 26.99 22.51 -12.86
C VAL A 25 27.92 23.06 -11.77
N LYS A 26 29.24 22.87 -11.94
CA LYS A 26 30.21 23.87 -11.48
C LYS A 26 29.92 25.15 -12.27
N GLY A 27 29.27 26.12 -11.62
CA GLY A 27 28.99 27.44 -12.18
C GLY A 27 27.53 27.61 -12.60
N PHE A 28 26.65 27.86 -11.62
CA PHE A 28 25.31 28.41 -11.86
C PHE A 28 25.49 29.74 -12.62
N ASP A 29 25.54 29.62 -13.95
CA ASP A 29 26.10 30.66 -14.79
C ASP A 29 25.10 31.80 -14.84
N HIS A 30 25.50 32.96 -14.35
CA HIS A 30 24.61 34.13 -14.23
C HIS A 30 24.06 34.56 -15.60
N GLY A 31 24.64 34.06 -16.71
CA GLY A 31 24.12 34.19 -18.08
C GLY A 31 22.79 33.47 -18.33
N MET A 32 22.44 32.39 -17.63
CA MET A 32 21.14 31.73 -17.79
C MET A 32 19.98 32.54 -17.20
N LEU A 33 20.27 33.41 -16.22
CA LEU A 33 19.32 34.42 -15.70
C LEU A 33 19.16 35.63 -16.63
N ASN A 34 19.80 35.65 -17.79
CA ASN A 34 19.55 36.61 -18.88
C ASN A 34 18.83 36.00 -20.09
N LEU A 35 18.61 34.69 -20.13
CA LEU A 35 17.80 34.07 -21.17
C LEU A 35 16.33 34.46 -21.02
N SER A 36 15.61 34.62 -22.14
CA SER A 36 14.16 34.88 -22.11
C SER A 36 13.42 33.76 -21.39
N LEU A 37 12.30 34.06 -20.73
CA LEU A 37 11.46 33.07 -20.02
C LEU A 37 11.12 31.87 -20.91
N ARG A 38 10.90 32.08 -22.21
CA ARG A 38 10.64 31.00 -23.18
C ARG A 38 11.85 30.07 -23.37
N ALA A 39 13.07 30.61 -23.36
CA ALA A 39 14.30 29.83 -23.46
C ALA A 39 14.62 29.08 -22.15
N ARG A 40 14.29 29.67 -20.99
CA ARG A 40 14.41 29.01 -19.67
C ARG A 40 13.41 27.87 -19.47
N ASN A 41 12.19 28.04 -19.97
CA ASN A 41 11.09 27.09 -19.80
C ASN A 41 11.03 26.04 -20.93
N GLY A 42 11.99 26.08 -21.88
CA GLY A 42 12.08 25.13 -23.00
C GLY A 42 12.57 23.73 -22.57
N LYS A 43 12.46 22.75 -23.47
CA LYS A 43 12.86 21.34 -23.22
C LYS A 43 14.32 21.15 -22.78
N THR A 44 15.20 22.08 -23.12
CA THR A 44 16.64 22.08 -22.79
C THR A 44 17.02 23.12 -21.74
N GLY A 45 16.06 23.92 -21.26
CA GLY A 45 16.26 24.90 -20.20
C GLY A 45 16.17 24.29 -18.80
N ILE A 46 16.22 25.14 -17.77
CA ILE A 46 16.24 24.74 -16.36
C ILE A 46 15.05 23.83 -16.00
N ASP A 47 13.86 24.18 -16.48
CA ASP A 47 12.65 23.39 -16.24
C ASP A 47 12.68 22.03 -16.96
N GLY A 48 13.28 21.98 -18.15
CA GLY A 48 13.45 20.74 -18.92
C GLY A 48 14.40 19.76 -18.21
N LEU A 49 15.52 20.26 -17.71
CA LEU A 49 16.47 19.47 -16.91
C LEU A 49 15.86 19.00 -15.59
N ALA A 50 15.13 19.88 -14.89
CA ALA A 50 14.42 19.51 -13.67
C ALA A 50 13.38 18.40 -13.91
N ARG A 51 12.64 18.45 -15.02
CA ARG A 51 11.70 17.39 -15.41
C ARG A 51 12.42 16.07 -15.71
N GLN A 52 13.52 16.10 -16.47
CA GLN A 52 14.31 14.91 -16.77
C GLN A 52 14.87 14.25 -15.50
N ARG A 53 15.39 15.06 -14.57
CA ARG A 53 15.84 14.57 -13.26
C ARG A 53 14.70 13.92 -12.49
N ALA A 54 13.53 14.57 -12.45
CA ALA A 54 12.36 14.05 -11.77
C ALA A 54 11.87 12.71 -12.36
N GLU A 55 11.95 12.53 -13.68
CA GLU A 55 11.63 11.26 -14.34
C GLU A 55 12.61 10.15 -13.94
N LEU A 56 13.91 10.45 -13.89
CA LEU A 56 14.93 9.50 -13.44
C LEU A 56 14.76 9.14 -11.97
N GLN A 57 14.48 10.11 -11.10
CA GLN A 57 14.19 9.88 -9.69
C GLN A 57 12.96 8.98 -9.51
N ARG A 58 11.87 9.24 -10.24
CA ARG A 58 10.67 8.38 -10.21
C ARG A 58 10.99 6.94 -10.64
N ALA A 59 11.90 6.75 -11.59
CA ALA A 59 12.33 5.43 -12.04
C ALA A 59 13.09 4.68 -10.92
N VAL A 60 13.96 5.38 -10.18
CA VAL A 60 14.64 4.85 -8.98
C VAL A 60 13.60 4.47 -7.91
N ASP A 61 12.73 5.39 -7.54
CA ASP A 61 11.72 5.18 -6.50
C ASP A 61 10.84 3.97 -6.82
N THR A 62 10.44 3.83 -8.09
CA THR A 62 9.63 2.71 -8.57
C THR A 62 10.38 1.37 -8.48
N ALA A 63 11.67 1.35 -8.87
CA ALA A 63 12.48 0.14 -8.81
C ALA A 63 12.71 -0.31 -7.36
N GLU A 64 13.01 0.63 -6.47
CA GLU A 64 13.20 0.35 -5.04
C GLU A 64 11.92 -0.07 -4.34
N ALA A 65 10.78 0.53 -4.68
CA ALA A 65 9.49 0.12 -4.13
C ALA A 65 9.16 -1.32 -4.53
N LYS A 66 9.50 -1.74 -5.76
CA LYS A 66 9.34 -3.14 -6.20
C LYS A 66 10.27 -4.08 -5.44
N LEU A 67 11.51 -3.69 -5.22
CA LEU A 67 12.47 -4.49 -4.44
C LEU A 67 11.99 -4.69 -3.00
N ARG A 68 11.65 -3.60 -2.30
CA ARG A 68 11.10 -3.64 -0.93
C ARG A 68 9.86 -4.53 -0.82
N ARG A 69 8.96 -4.48 -1.82
CA ARG A 69 7.78 -5.36 -1.86
C ARG A 69 8.17 -6.83 -2.04
N ALA A 70 9.17 -7.13 -2.87
CA ALA A 70 9.63 -8.50 -3.08
C ALA A 70 10.29 -9.08 -1.83
N GLU A 71 11.08 -8.28 -1.11
CA GLU A 71 11.69 -8.65 0.18
C GLU A 71 10.64 -8.85 1.28
N ALA A 72 9.60 -8.02 1.31
CA ALA A 72 8.51 -8.14 2.27
C ALA A 72 7.51 -9.26 1.93
N ALA A 73 7.46 -9.73 0.68
CA ALA A 73 6.52 -10.76 0.22
C ALA A 73 6.49 -12.04 1.08
N PRO A 74 7.63 -12.67 1.45
CA PRO A 74 7.59 -13.86 2.33
C PRO A 74 7.00 -13.55 3.71
N ARG A 75 7.32 -12.38 4.28
CA ARG A 75 6.75 -11.96 5.57
C ARG A 75 5.25 -11.75 5.49
N LEU A 76 4.78 -11.06 4.45
CA LEU A 76 3.36 -10.83 4.20
C LEU A 76 2.60 -12.14 3.92
N ALA A 77 3.22 -13.09 3.22
CA ALA A 77 2.66 -14.42 3.00
C ALA A 77 2.52 -15.20 4.32
N ALA A 78 3.54 -15.15 5.18
CA ALA A 78 3.50 -15.76 6.51
C ALA A 78 2.45 -15.11 7.41
N GLU A 79 2.35 -13.76 7.42
CA GLU A 79 1.31 -13.02 8.15
C GLU A 79 -0.10 -13.39 7.65
N LYS A 80 -0.28 -13.52 6.33
CA LYS A 80 -1.55 -13.94 5.73
C LYS A 80 -1.91 -15.37 6.15
N ALA A 81 -0.97 -16.31 6.06
CA ALA A 81 -1.18 -17.69 6.48
C ALA A 81 -1.49 -17.79 7.98
N ALA A 82 -0.79 -17.02 8.82
CA ALA A 82 -1.06 -16.94 10.26
C ALA A 82 -2.49 -16.42 10.53
N ARG A 83 -2.90 -15.36 9.82
CA ARG A 83 -4.27 -14.82 9.91
C ARG A 83 -5.32 -15.84 9.46
N GLU A 84 -5.08 -16.55 8.36
CA GLU A 84 -5.97 -17.63 7.88
C GLU A 84 -6.06 -18.77 8.89
N THR A 85 -4.95 -19.12 9.54
CA THR A 85 -4.92 -20.16 10.59
C THR A 85 -5.74 -19.76 11.81
N VAL A 86 -5.61 -18.51 12.27
CA VAL A 86 -6.45 -17.96 13.34
C VAL A 86 -7.93 -17.98 12.93
N HIS A 87 -8.25 -17.55 11.70
CA HIS A 87 -9.61 -17.63 11.17
C HIS A 87 -10.11 -19.07 11.05
N ALA A 88 -9.26 -20.05 10.79
CA ALA A 88 -9.62 -21.47 10.73
C ALA A 88 -9.93 -22.05 12.12
N THR A 89 -9.29 -21.57 13.19
CA THR A 89 -9.48 -22.09 14.55
C THR A 89 -10.56 -21.35 15.36
N ILE A 90 -10.90 -20.10 15.02
CA ILE A 90 -11.93 -19.31 15.73
C ILE A 90 -13.26 -20.07 15.84
N ASP A 91 -13.80 -20.18 17.06
CA ASP A 91 -15.15 -20.66 17.31
C ASP A 91 -15.97 -19.55 17.98
N LEU A 92 -16.75 -18.82 17.18
CA LEU A 92 -17.57 -17.72 17.69
C LEU A 92 -18.60 -18.19 18.72
N LYS A 93 -19.14 -19.40 18.56
CA LYS A 93 -20.11 -19.95 19.51
C LYS A 93 -19.44 -20.18 20.85
N ALA A 94 -18.23 -20.72 20.88
CA ALA A 94 -17.48 -20.89 22.12
C ALA A 94 -17.11 -19.54 22.77
N LEU A 95 -16.76 -18.52 21.97
CA LEU A 95 -16.29 -17.22 22.47
C LEU A 95 -17.41 -16.29 22.94
N HIS A 96 -18.59 -16.37 22.31
CA HIS A 96 -19.64 -15.36 22.45
C HIS A 96 -21.02 -15.95 22.75
N ALA A 97 -21.11 -17.24 23.07
CA ALA A 97 -22.35 -17.82 23.59
C ALA A 97 -22.90 -16.98 24.75
N GLY A 98 -24.20 -16.68 24.69
CA GLY A 98 -24.90 -15.87 25.70
C GLY A 98 -24.91 -14.37 25.42
N LYS A 99 -24.09 -13.87 24.49
CA LYS A 99 -24.13 -12.46 24.06
C LYS A 99 -25.31 -12.21 23.14
N ALA A 100 -26.01 -11.09 23.36
CA ALA A 100 -27.28 -10.78 22.71
C ALA A 100 -27.11 -9.89 21.47
N GLU A 101 -25.99 -9.19 21.35
CA GLU A 101 -25.71 -8.27 20.25
C GLU A 101 -24.31 -8.50 19.65
N VAL A 102 -24.20 -8.21 18.36
CA VAL A 102 -22.94 -8.27 17.61
C VAL A 102 -22.72 -6.97 16.84
N LEU A 103 -21.49 -6.47 16.86
CA LEU A 103 -21.07 -5.32 16.07
C LEU A 103 -20.69 -5.79 14.66
N TRP A 104 -21.44 -5.34 13.65
CA TRP A 104 -21.11 -5.62 12.27
C TRP A 104 -20.15 -4.58 11.71
N THR A 105 -18.95 -4.99 11.31
CA THR A 105 -17.90 -4.05 10.87
C THR A 105 -18.25 -3.27 9.61
N LEU A 106 -19.10 -3.82 8.74
CA LEU A 106 -19.48 -3.17 7.48
C LEU A 106 -20.44 -2.00 7.68
N ASN A 107 -21.41 -2.16 8.60
CA ASN A 107 -22.42 -1.15 8.88
C ASN A 107 -22.06 -0.30 10.12
N GLY A 108 -21.14 -0.77 10.97
CA GLY A 108 -20.80 -0.13 12.24
C GLY A 108 -21.92 -0.22 13.30
N GLY A 109 -23.00 -0.94 13.01
CA GLY A 109 -24.17 -1.09 13.88
C GLY A 109 -24.11 -2.33 14.77
N TRP A 110 -24.74 -2.23 15.93
CA TRP A 110 -25.04 -3.37 16.81
C TRP A 110 -26.33 -4.04 16.34
N LEU A 111 -26.27 -5.35 16.09
CA LEU A 111 -27.39 -6.14 15.60
C LEU A 111 -27.75 -7.21 16.61
N LYS A 112 -29.07 -7.44 16.77
CA LYS A 112 -29.58 -8.45 17.68
C LYS A 112 -29.28 -9.85 17.15
N VAL A 113 -28.61 -10.64 17.98
CA VAL A 113 -28.24 -12.01 17.66
C VAL A 113 -29.42 -12.94 17.89
N ILE A 114 -29.68 -13.78 16.89
CA ILE A 114 -30.63 -14.89 16.97
C ILE A 114 -29.89 -16.16 17.38
N ARG A 115 -28.72 -16.41 16.78
CA ARG A 115 -27.94 -17.62 17.00
C ARG A 115 -26.46 -17.43 16.68
N TRP A 116 -25.61 -17.87 17.60
CA TRP A 116 -24.18 -18.03 17.35
C TRP A 116 -23.87 -19.39 16.72
N ASN A 117 -23.18 -19.39 15.58
CA ASN A 117 -22.61 -20.58 14.94
C ASN A 117 -21.08 -20.52 15.05
N LYS A 118 -20.38 -21.61 14.72
CA LYS A 118 -18.92 -21.67 14.84
C LYS A 118 -18.18 -20.59 14.04
N LYS A 119 -18.62 -20.33 12.80
CA LYS A 119 -17.97 -19.42 11.84
C LYS A 119 -18.83 -18.24 11.37
N SER A 120 -20.02 -18.13 11.92
CA SER A 120 -20.97 -17.08 11.57
C SER A 120 -21.93 -16.80 12.72
N VAL A 121 -22.66 -15.70 12.63
CA VAL A 121 -23.74 -15.34 13.55
C VAL A 121 -24.97 -15.01 12.74
N THR A 122 -26.11 -15.57 13.13
CA THR A 122 -27.41 -15.22 12.56
C THR A 122 -27.99 -14.06 13.36
N VAL A 123 -28.35 -12.99 12.68
CA VAL A 123 -28.84 -11.74 13.26
C VAL A 123 -30.21 -11.38 12.69
N MET A 124 -30.93 -10.51 13.39
CA MET A 124 -32.12 -9.86 12.87
C MET A 124 -31.75 -8.50 12.29
N MET A 125 -32.06 -8.29 11.00
CA MET A 125 -31.85 -7.02 10.30
C MET A 125 -33.16 -6.56 9.68
N ALA A 126 -33.67 -5.40 10.11
CA ALA A 126 -34.90 -4.82 9.56
C ALA A 126 -36.12 -5.78 9.50
N GLY A 127 -36.20 -6.74 10.43
CA GLY A 127 -37.27 -7.74 10.48
C GLY A 127 -36.99 -9.03 9.71
N GLU A 128 -35.89 -9.11 8.96
CA GLU A 128 -35.43 -10.31 8.27
C GLU A 128 -34.22 -10.95 8.96
N ARG A 129 -34.03 -12.25 8.71
CA ARG A 129 -32.88 -12.99 9.24
C ARG A 129 -31.75 -12.93 8.22
N ASP A 130 -30.56 -12.57 8.69
CA ASP A 130 -29.35 -12.62 7.88
C ASP A 130 -28.19 -13.25 8.65
N THR A 131 -27.13 -13.63 7.94
CA THR A 131 -25.97 -14.32 8.49
C THR A 131 -24.69 -13.53 8.23
N ILE A 132 -24.03 -13.14 9.30
CA ILE A 132 -22.76 -12.42 9.25
C ILE A 132 -21.61 -13.41 9.47
N PRO A 133 -20.62 -13.48 8.56
CA PRO A 133 -19.43 -14.32 8.76
C PRO A 133 -18.53 -13.74 9.85
N HIS A 134 -17.79 -14.61 10.55
CA HIS A 134 -16.90 -14.21 11.64
C HIS A 134 -15.83 -13.17 11.24
N THR A 135 -15.47 -13.08 9.96
CA THR A 135 -14.51 -12.11 9.42
C THR A 135 -15.04 -10.67 9.44
N GLN A 136 -16.35 -10.47 9.62
CA GLN A 136 -17.01 -9.17 9.63
C GLN A 136 -17.54 -8.79 11.02
N ILE A 137 -17.13 -9.51 12.06
CA ILE A 137 -17.55 -9.24 13.44
C ILE A 137 -16.50 -8.37 14.11
N GLY A 138 -16.91 -7.21 14.59
CA GLY A 138 -16.04 -6.24 15.27
C GLY A 138 -16.08 -6.39 16.80
N GLY A 139 -17.09 -7.07 17.34
CA GLY A 139 -17.28 -7.26 18.76
C GLY A 139 -18.63 -7.90 19.08
N ALA A 140 -18.83 -8.29 20.33
CA ALA A 140 -20.08 -8.87 20.82
C ALA A 140 -20.32 -8.45 22.27
N ARG A 141 -21.57 -8.20 22.65
CA ARG A 141 -21.98 -7.88 24.03
C ARG A 141 -23.29 -8.56 24.43
#